data_AF-A0A0L0NZ16-F1
#
_entry.id   AF-A0A0L0NZ16-F1
#
_cell.length_a   1.000
_cell.length_b   1.000
_cell.length_c   1.000
_cell.angle_alpha   90.00
_cell.angle_beta   90.00
_cell.angle_gamma   90.00
#
_symmetry.space_group_name_H-M   'P 1'
#
loop_
_entity.id
_entity.type
_entity.pdbx_description
1 polymer ?
#
loop_
_entity_poly.entity_id
_entity_poly.type
_entity_poly.pdbx_seq_one_letter_code
_entity_poly.pdbx_strand_id
1 'polypeptide(L)'
;MITEKTFNENLPQFHKLTVEYLAATESKTFSFESNYVKDYHGKWCSYISIRLDRDYLELVVSYNEFYESPVLHHLRNHDPADLVGHSDLDIHPYIQRTFLLLHPCETKELMNTLQQVVPLRYLIAWFGIHLGFVSRELTLRVPESAFI
;
A
#
# COMPACT_ATOMS: atom_id res chain seq x y z
N MET A 1 -9.81 9.65 10.62
CA MET A 1 -9.99 8.22 10.26
C MET A 1 -10.79 8.17 8.97
N ILE A 2 -10.35 7.38 7.99
CA ILE A 2 -11.01 7.24 6.69
C ILE A 2 -12.03 6.11 6.77
N THR A 3 -13.25 6.31 6.26
CA THR A 3 -14.26 5.24 6.21
C THR A 3 -14.03 4.35 5.00
N GLU A 4 -14.55 3.11 4.99
CA GLU A 4 -14.43 2.20 3.84
C GLU A 4 -14.96 2.83 2.55
N LYS A 5 -16.13 3.49 2.62
CA LYS A 5 -16.71 4.18 1.48
C LYS A 5 -15.74 5.23 0.91
N THR A 6 -15.19 6.06 1.80
CA THR A 6 -14.23 7.11 1.40
C THR A 6 -12.95 6.49 0.84
N PHE A 7 -12.46 5.39 1.43
CA PHE A 7 -11.32 4.63 0.92
C PHE A 7 -11.59 4.12 -0.50
N ASN A 8 -12.71 3.42 -0.72
CA ASN A 8 -13.08 2.87 -2.03
C ASN A 8 -13.22 3.96 -3.10
N GLU A 9 -13.86 5.09 -2.77
CA GLU A 9 -14.02 6.24 -3.69
C GLU A 9 -12.67 6.87 -4.09
N ASN A 10 -11.66 6.83 -3.21
CA ASN A 10 -10.35 7.42 -3.46
C ASN A 10 -9.30 6.42 -3.96
N LEU A 11 -9.55 5.10 -3.85
CA LEU A 11 -8.57 4.06 -4.16
C LEU A 11 -8.06 4.09 -5.61
N PRO A 12 -8.89 4.32 -6.65
CA PRO A 12 -8.40 4.42 -8.02
C PRO A 12 -7.40 5.57 -8.22
N GLN A 13 -7.70 6.74 -7.66
CA GLN A 13 -6.82 7.90 -7.79
C GLN A 13 -5.55 7.73 -6.95
N PHE A 14 -5.66 7.17 -5.75
CA PHE A 14 -4.52 6.76 -4.93
C PHE A 14 -3.59 5.82 -5.72
N HIS A 15 -4.15 4.79 -6.35
CA HIS A 15 -3.39 3.81 -7.11
C HIS A 15 -2.67 4.46 -8.29
N LYS A 16 -3.39 5.29 -9.06
CA LYS A 16 -2.80 6.04 -10.18
C LYS A 16 -1.59 6.85 -9.73
N LEU A 17 -1.74 7.67 -8.69
CA LEU A 17 -0.65 8.48 -8.16
C LEU A 17 0.50 7.62 -7.61
N THR A 18 0.19 6.48 -7.01
CA THR A 18 1.21 5.56 -6.53
C THR A 18 2.03 4.99 -7.68
N VAL A 19 1.40 4.50 -8.74
CA VAL A 19 2.10 3.98 -9.92
C VAL A 19 2.91 5.06 -10.63
N GLU A 20 2.39 6.28 -10.70
CA GLU A 20 3.05 7.41 -11.38
C GLU A 20 4.30 7.92 -10.62
N TYR A 21 4.26 7.92 -9.28
CA TYR A 21 5.29 8.58 -8.45
C TYR A 21 6.08 7.63 -7.54
N LEU A 22 5.81 6.32 -7.59
CA LEU A 22 6.65 5.31 -6.95
C LEU A 22 7.93 5.14 -7.74
N ALA A 23 9.06 5.23 -7.05
CA ALA A 23 10.38 5.08 -7.66
C ALA A 23 11.31 4.28 -6.74
N ALA A 24 12.32 3.66 -7.34
CA ALA A 24 13.44 3.14 -6.59
C ALA A 24 14.37 4.27 -6.11
N THR A 25 15.00 4.09 -4.95
CA THR A 25 16.13 4.92 -4.53
C THR A 25 17.33 4.66 -5.46
N GLU A 26 18.21 5.65 -5.61
CA GLU A 26 19.25 5.67 -6.65
C GLU A 26 20.02 4.34 -6.76
N SER A 27 20.33 3.94 -8.00
CA SER A 27 21.11 2.76 -8.43
C SER A 27 20.42 1.39 -8.60
N LYS A 28 19.07 1.30 -8.50
CA LYS A 28 18.32 0.07 -8.85
C LYS A 28 17.56 0.16 -10.17
N THR A 29 17.48 -0.94 -10.90
CA THR A 29 16.55 -1.11 -12.01
C THR A 29 15.14 -1.35 -11.47
N PHE A 30 14.17 -0.59 -11.98
CA PHE A 30 12.79 -0.53 -11.47
C PHE A 30 11.81 -0.63 -12.63
N SER A 31 10.85 -1.57 -12.53
CA SER A 31 9.73 -1.66 -13.46
C SER A 31 8.48 -2.21 -12.79
N PHE A 32 7.32 -1.82 -13.30
CA PHE A 32 6.06 -2.45 -12.94
C PHE A 32 5.84 -3.70 -13.79
N GLU A 33 5.51 -4.81 -13.14
CA GLU A 33 5.15 -6.06 -13.80
C GLU A 33 3.63 -6.14 -14.03
N SER A 34 2.86 -5.77 -13.00
CA SER A 34 1.41 -5.71 -13.04
C SER A 34 0.90 -4.70 -12.01
N ASN A 35 -0.16 -3.96 -12.35
CA ASN A 35 -0.83 -3.07 -11.42
C ASN A 35 -2.31 -2.95 -11.81
N TYR A 36 -3.20 -3.02 -10.83
CA TYR A 36 -4.63 -2.84 -11.04
C TYR A 36 -5.37 -2.48 -9.76
N VAL A 37 -6.57 -1.91 -9.93
CA VAL A 37 -7.57 -1.80 -8.87
C VAL A 37 -8.73 -2.71 -9.22
N LYS A 38 -9.23 -3.47 -8.24
CA LYS A 38 -10.32 -4.43 -8.46
C LYS A 38 -11.34 -4.40 -7.34
N ASP A 39 -12.60 -4.49 -7.75
CA ASP A 39 -13.76 -4.68 -6.87
C ASP A 39 -14.07 -6.16 -6.65
N TYR A 40 -14.31 -6.51 -5.39
CA TYR A 40 -14.75 -7.81 -4.90
C TYR A 40 -16.05 -7.60 -4.10
N HIS A 41 -17.17 -7.40 -4.80
CA HIS A 41 -18.50 -7.23 -4.22
C HIS A 41 -18.62 -6.04 -3.24
N GLY A 42 -18.11 -4.87 -3.63
CA GLY A 42 -18.09 -3.67 -2.81
C GLY A 42 -16.83 -3.52 -1.96
N LYS A 43 -15.94 -4.52 -1.96
CA LYS A 43 -14.64 -4.47 -1.30
C LYS A 43 -13.54 -4.28 -2.33
N TRP A 44 -12.84 -3.16 -2.26
CA TRP A 44 -11.86 -2.81 -3.28
C TRP A 44 -10.44 -3.09 -2.78
N CYS A 45 -9.57 -3.52 -3.69
CA CYS A 45 -8.13 -3.54 -3.42
C CYS A 45 -7.32 -2.99 -4.59
N SER A 46 -6.17 -2.41 -4.24
CA SER A 46 -5.13 -1.98 -5.16
C SER A 46 -4.01 -2.99 -5.10
N TYR A 47 -3.67 -3.61 -6.24
CA TYR A 47 -2.56 -4.53 -6.38
C TYR A 47 -1.47 -3.88 -7.22
N ILE A 48 -0.23 -3.91 -6.74
CA ILE A 48 0.96 -3.40 -7.44
C ILE A 48 2.05 -4.46 -7.31
N SER A 49 2.58 -4.91 -8.44
CA SER A 49 3.74 -5.79 -8.52
C SER A 49 4.86 -5.08 -9.26
N ILE A 50 6.03 -5.06 -8.64
CA ILE A 50 7.22 -4.41 -9.17
C ILE A 50 8.40 -5.37 -9.19
N ARG A 51 9.32 -5.08 -10.11
CA ARG A 51 10.63 -5.69 -10.21
C ARG A 51 11.67 -4.67 -9.72
N LEU A 52 12.49 -5.09 -8.76
CA LEU A 52 13.64 -4.35 -8.24
C LEU A 52 14.89 -5.17 -8.50
N ASP A 53 15.61 -4.86 -9.58
CA ASP A 53 16.71 -5.70 -10.08
C ASP A 53 16.29 -7.16 -10.34
N ARG A 54 16.65 -8.05 -9.41
CA ARG A 54 16.35 -9.48 -9.47
C ARG A 54 15.22 -9.89 -8.53
N ASP A 55 14.76 -8.99 -7.68
CA ASP A 55 13.71 -9.24 -6.70
C ASP A 55 12.34 -8.81 -7.22
N TYR A 56 11.31 -9.55 -6.83
CA TYR A 56 9.92 -9.17 -7.00
C TYR A 56 9.36 -8.62 -5.69
N LEU A 57 8.52 -7.61 -5.77
CA LEU A 57 7.73 -7.14 -4.64
C LEU A 57 6.27 -6.99 -5.07
N GLU A 58 5.38 -7.72 -4.41
CA GLU A 58 3.93 -7.54 -4.49
C GLU A 58 3.48 -6.66 -3.31
N LEU A 59 2.62 -5.69 -3.58
CA LEU A 59 2.01 -4.79 -2.62
C LEU A 59 0.50 -4.79 -2.86
N VAL A 60 -0.28 -5.07 -1.82
CA VAL A 60 -1.74 -5.08 -1.88
C VAL A 60 -2.32 -4.19 -0.79
N VAL A 61 -3.02 -3.15 -1.21
CA VAL A 61 -3.70 -2.21 -0.31
C VAL A 61 -5.18 -2.50 -0.32
N SER A 62 -5.74 -2.74 0.85
CA SER A 62 -7.17 -3.00 1.07
C SER A 62 -7.65 -2.30 2.34
N TYR A 63 -8.95 -2.33 2.61
CA TYR A 63 -9.52 -1.82 3.85
C TYR A 63 -9.75 -2.96 4.85
N ASN A 64 -9.46 -2.72 6.13
CA ASN A 64 -9.78 -3.64 7.21
C ASN A 64 -10.90 -3.03 8.08
N GLU A 65 -12.03 -3.71 8.16
CA GLU A 65 -13.21 -3.23 8.88
C GLU A 65 -13.03 -3.21 10.40
N PHE A 66 -12.26 -4.15 10.96
CA PHE A 66 -12.03 -4.22 12.40
C PHE A 66 -11.18 -3.05 12.91
N TYR A 67 -10.15 -2.69 12.14
CA TYR A 67 -9.27 -1.56 12.46
C TYR A 67 -9.75 -0.21 11.92
N GLU A 68 -10.80 -0.23 11.09
CA GLU A 68 -11.34 0.95 10.39
C GLU A 68 -10.24 1.74 9.66
N SER A 69 -9.37 1.02 8.95
CA SER A 69 -8.14 1.58 8.38
C SER A 69 -7.72 0.84 7.09
N PRO A 70 -7.01 1.52 6.16
CA PRO A 70 -6.25 0.81 5.14
C PRO A 70 -5.20 -0.12 5.79
N VAL A 71 -4.93 -1.22 5.09
CA VAL A 71 -3.91 -2.23 5.45
C VAL A 71 -3.03 -2.53 4.25
N LEU A 72 -1.77 -2.90 4.51
CA LEU A 72 -0.78 -3.23 3.49
C LEU A 72 -0.36 -4.69 3.64
N HIS A 73 -0.71 -5.49 2.64
CA HIS A 73 -0.16 -6.82 2.45
C HIS A 73 1.02 -6.75 1.47
N HIS A 74 2.05 -7.54 1.69
CA HIS A 74 3.21 -7.58 0.80
C HIS A 74 3.80 -8.99 0.70
N LEU A 75 4.53 -9.22 -0.38
CA LEU A 75 5.37 -10.40 -0.58
C LEU A 75 6.62 -10.02 -1.34
N ARG A 76 7.78 -10.45 -0.86
CA ARG A 76 9.03 -10.39 -1.62
C ARG A 76 9.27 -11.75 -2.27
N ASN A 77 9.60 -11.76 -3.56
CA ASN A 77 9.89 -12.99 -4.31
C ASN A 77 8.80 -14.06 -4.23
N HIS A 78 7.54 -13.64 -4.04
CA HIS A 78 6.37 -14.52 -3.82
C HIS A 78 6.52 -15.43 -2.58
N ASP A 79 7.41 -15.11 -1.65
CA ASP A 79 7.72 -15.91 -0.48
C ASP A 79 7.08 -15.30 0.78
N PRO A 80 6.06 -15.95 1.37
CA PRO A 80 5.46 -15.50 2.62
C PRO A 80 6.34 -15.82 3.84
N ALA A 81 7.44 -16.57 3.69
CA ALA A 81 8.38 -16.87 4.78
C ALA A 81 9.47 -15.79 4.96
N ASP A 82 9.62 -14.87 4.01
CA ASP A 82 10.57 -13.74 4.10
C ASP A 82 10.02 -12.64 5.01
N LEU A 83 9.92 -12.95 6.31
CA LEU A 83 9.38 -12.05 7.34
C LEU A 83 10.24 -10.79 7.46
N VAL A 84 9.75 -9.68 6.90
CA VAL A 84 10.33 -8.36 7.09
C VAL A 84 9.62 -7.63 8.23
N GLY A 85 10.35 -7.32 9.31
CA GLY A 85 9.91 -6.42 10.38
C GLY A 85 8.73 -6.93 11.21
N HIS A 86 7.72 -6.07 11.41
CA HIS A 86 6.50 -6.31 12.19
C HIS A 86 5.34 -6.82 11.31
N SER A 87 5.60 -7.81 10.47
CA SER A 87 4.59 -8.39 9.60
C SER A 87 4.09 -9.72 10.13
N ASP A 88 2.78 -9.96 10.07
CA ASP A 88 2.16 -11.23 10.41
C ASP A 88 1.78 -12.00 9.13
N LEU A 89 1.79 -13.33 9.21
CA LEU A 89 1.23 -14.16 8.15
C LEU A 89 -0.30 -14.03 8.17
N ASP A 90 -0.88 -13.64 7.04
CA ASP A 90 -2.32 -13.52 6.88
C ASP A 90 -2.79 -14.06 5.52
N ILE A 91 -4.05 -14.50 5.46
CA ILE A 91 -4.71 -14.86 4.20
C ILE A 91 -5.48 -13.63 3.75
N HIS A 92 -5.03 -12.99 2.67
CA HIS A 92 -5.68 -11.78 2.18
C HIS A 92 -7.17 -12.04 1.88
N PRO A 93 -8.11 -11.26 2.45
CA PRO A 93 -9.53 -11.61 2.47
C PRO A 93 -10.18 -11.69 1.08
N TYR A 94 -9.67 -10.95 0.09
CA TYR A 94 -10.25 -10.92 -1.26
C TYR A 94 -9.48 -11.73 -2.29
N ILE A 95 -8.14 -11.74 -2.22
CA ILE A 95 -7.27 -12.46 -3.14
C ILE A 95 -7.15 -13.95 -2.76
N GLN A 96 -7.44 -14.31 -1.50
CA GLN A 96 -7.41 -15.70 -1.01
C GLN A 96 -6.04 -16.38 -1.22
N ARG A 97 -4.97 -15.59 -1.08
CA ARG A 97 -3.56 -16.02 -1.06
C ARG A 97 -2.93 -15.60 0.27
N THR A 98 -1.93 -16.34 0.71
CA THR A 98 -1.12 -15.97 1.89
C THR A 98 -0.20 -14.81 1.56
N PHE A 99 -0.22 -13.78 2.40
CA PHE A 99 0.65 -12.61 2.33
C PHE A 99 1.26 -12.33 3.71
N LEU A 100 2.24 -11.43 3.73
CA LEU A 100 2.65 -10.77 4.96
C LEU A 100 1.80 -9.50 5.13
N LEU A 101 1.06 -9.41 6.23
CA LEU A 101 0.31 -8.23 6.63
C LEU A 101 1.20 -7.36 7.51
N LEU A 102 1.46 -6.13 7.09
CA LEU A 102 2.04 -5.14 7.98
C LEU A 102 0.98 -4.76 9.02
N HIS A 103 1.20 -5.13 10.28
CA HIS A 103 0.16 -5.04 11.31
C HIS A 103 -0.29 -3.57 11.49
N PRO A 104 -1.60 -3.26 11.42
CA PRO A 104 -2.10 -1.88 11.44
C PRO A 104 -2.11 -1.25 12.84
N CYS A 105 -1.45 -1.86 13.84
CA CYS A 105 -1.34 -1.26 15.16
C CYS A 105 -0.58 0.07 15.04
N GLU A 106 -0.96 1.05 15.84
CA GLU A 106 -0.39 2.42 15.82
C GLU A 106 -0.69 3.26 14.57
N THR A 107 -1.26 2.69 13.48
CA THR A 107 -1.64 3.46 12.27
C THR A 107 -2.56 4.63 12.59
N LYS A 108 -3.55 4.40 13.47
CA LYS A 108 -4.50 5.43 13.89
C LYS A 108 -3.82 6.58 14.61
N GLU A 109 -2.95 6.27 15.56
CA GLU A 109 -2.23 7.28 16.37
C GLU A 109 -1.27 8.08 15.49
N LEU A 110 -0.46 7.38 14.70
CA LEU A 110 0.46 7.98 13.74
C LEU A 110 -0.24 8.93 12.79
N MET A 111 -1.31 8.48 12.12
CA MET A 111 -1.98 9.31 11.13
C MET A 111 -2.77 10.48 11.76
N ASN A 112 -3.21 10.36 13.02
CA ASN A 112 -3.82 11.47 13.75
C ASN A 112 -2.82 12.61 14.00
N THR A 113 -1.53 12.31 14.20
CA THR A 113 -0.50 13.35 14.38
C THR A 113 -0.28 14.20 13.13
N LEU A 114 -0.52 13.62 11.94
CA LEU A 114 -0.30 14.29 10.66
C LEU A 114 -1.48 15.18 10.23
N GLN A 115 -2.61 15.12 10.94
CA GLN A 115 -3.82 15.92 10.71
C GLN A 115 -4.29 15.97 9.24
N GLN A 116 -4.12 14.87 8.51
CA GLN A 116 -4.50 14.80 7.08
C GLN A 116 -6.02 14.72 6.95
N VAL A 117 -6.65 15.85 6.56
CA VAL A 117 -8.11 15.95 6.40
C VAL A 117 -8.58 15.49 5.01
N VAL A 118 -7.73 15.61 4.00
CA VAL A 118 -8.06 15.22 2.62
C VAL A 118 -7.81 13.71 2.44
N PRO A 119 -8.82 12.91 2.09
CA PRO A 119 -8.69 11.45 2.04
C PRO A 119 -7.57 10.94 1.14
N LEU A 120 -7.40 11.53 -0.04
CA LEU A 120 -6.34 11.12 -0.97
C LEU A 120 -4.94 11.41 -0.40
N ARG A 121 -4.74 12.57 0.25
CA ARG A 121 -3.48 12.92 0.91
C ARG A 121 -3.20 11.99 2.09
N TYR A 122 -4.24 11.66 2.85
CA TYR A 122 -4.16 10.67 3.92
C TYR A 122 -3.64 9.32 3.38
N LEU A 123 -4.21 8.81 2.28
CA LEU A 123 -3.81 7.52 1.71
C LEU A 123 -2.37 7.53 1.17
N ILE A 124 -1.96 8.60 0.49
CA ILE A 124 -0.59 8.75 -0.02
C ILE A 124 0.42 8.83 1.13
N ALA A 125 0.14 9.64 2.16
CA ALA A 125 1.01 9.76 3.33
C ALA A 125 1.09 8.44 4.11
N TRP A 126 -0.07 7.80 4.35
CA TRP A 126 -0.16 6.49 4.97
C TRP A 126 0.70 5.47 4.22
N PHE A 127 0.49 5.33 2.92
CA PHE A 127 1.21 4.35 2.12
C PHE A 127 2.71 4.66 2.06
N GLY A 128 3.10 5.93 1.88
CA GLY A 128 4.51 6.33 1.85
C GLY A 128 5.27 5.97 3.13
N ILE A 129 4.62 6.12 4.30
CA ILE A 129 5.21 5.69 5.58
C ILE A 129 5.32 4.16 5.65
N HIS A 130 4.23 3.45 5.31
CA HIS A 130 4.19 1.99 5.40
C HIS A 130 5.15 1.31 4.40
N LEU A 131 5.31 1.91 3.23
CA LEU A 131 6.27 1.50 2.21
C LEU A 131 7.70 1.49 2.76
N GLY A 132 8.06 2.46 3.61
CA GLY A 132 9.39 2.53 4.25
C GLY A 132 9.69 1.35 5.19
N PHE A 133 8.68 0.71 5.75
CA PHE A 133 8.83 -0.52 6.54
C PHE A 133 9.01 -1.77 5.66
N VAL A 134 8.37 -1.78 4.49
CA VAL A 134 8.42 -2.91 3.54
C VAL A 134 9.69 -2.89 2.68
N SER A 135 10.08 -1.71 2.19
CA SER A 135 11.28 -1.55 1.37
C SER A 135 11.86 -0.16 1.49
N ARG A 136 13.08 -0.07 2.05
CA ARG A 136 13.89 1.16 2.09
C ARG A 136 14.41 1.58 0.71
N GLU A 137 14.27 0.71 -0.27
CA GLU A 137 14.70 0.92 -1.64
C GLU A 137 13.66 1.62 -2.48
N LEU A 138 12.48 1.89 -1.92
CA LEU A 138 11.38 2.54 -2.59
C LEU A 138 11.08 3.88 -1.94
N THR A 139 10.65 4.83 -2.75
CA THR A 139 10.16 6.12 -2.30
C THR A 139 8.91 6.48 -3.08
N LEU A 140 7.94 7.09 -2.39
CA LEU A 140 6.77 7.69 -3.01
C LEU A 140 6.83 9.20 -2.79
N ARG A 141 6.99 9.97 -3.88
CA ARG A 141 7.08 11.44 -3.83
C ARG A 141 6.07 12.07 -4.77
N VAL A 142 4.84 12.26 -4.26
CA VAL A 142 3.76 12.87 -5.02
C VAL A 142 3.85 14.41 -4.90
N PRO A 143 3.94 15.15 -6.01
CA PRO A 143 3.99 16.61 -5.96
C PRO A 143 2.63 17.20 -5.55
N GLU A 144 2.66 18.36 -4.89
CA GLU A 144 1.45 19.06 -4.43
C GLU A 144 0.45 19.35 -5.55
N SER A 145 0.95 19.60 -6.77
CA SER A 145 0.13 19.85 -7.96
C SER A 145 -0.71 18.64 -8.40
N ALA A 146 -0.39 17.43 -7.94
CA ALA A 146 -1.12 16.22 -8.30
C ALA A 146 -2.41 15.99 -7.46
N PHE A 147 -2.65 16.85 -6.45
CA PHE A 147 -3.84 16.82 -5.60
C PHE A 147 -4.88 17.89 -5.95
N ILE A 148 -4.64 18.67 -7.02
CA ILE A 148 -5.50 19.78 -7.48
C ILE A 148 -6.51 19.28 -8.51
#